data_AF-A0A522LK32-F1
#
_entry.id   AF-A0A522LK32-F1
#
_cell.length_a   1.000
_cell.length_b   1.000
_cell.length_c   1.000
_cell.angle_alpha   90.00
_cell.angle_beta   90.00
_cell.angle_gamma   90.00
#
_symmetry.space_group_name_H-M   'P 1'
#
loop_
_entity.id
_entity.type
_entity.pdbx_description
1 polymer ?
#
loop_
_entity_poly.entity_id
_entity_poly.type
_entity_poly.pdbx_seq_one_letter_code
_entity_poly.pdbx_strand_id
1 'polypeptide(L)'
;MNWKIEDRVVHKNKPEWGVGKVLHANSQEVDVFFVNAGRKTLSQPAALLEAAPAPMHAHPLLLNLASAMLHDSSRFLPLPDCIQYFLKLFPQGFDDPTYLSPGLDGGERQYKLVASTYVKEVLGESEWRSLADAGNHAEICLRLARIESKTNLLHSFEKIKWHAALKDARLQKGLADAFFNDLFGTDSRMAGFAILADALGAAEGCSKWTIATYYGFLMHPESRIFIKPEVTKFAAQACGWDLQYDSALNWNTLARAERMAQHLFDELQRIGLKPRDMIDAQSFIWCIDPKSYA
;
A
#
# COMPACT_ATOMS: atom_id res chain seq x y z
N MET A 1 21.05 31.30 -13.66
CA MET A 1 20.45 30.05 -14.17
C MET A 1 18.95 30.18 -13.93
N ASN A 2 18.12 30.05 -14.97
CA ASN A 2 16.66 30.18 -14.82
C ASN A 2 16.06 28.79 -14.72
N TRP A 3 15.61 28.43 -13.51
CA TRP A 3 14.91 27.17 -13.25
C TRP A 3 13.54 27.18 -13.94
N LYS A 4 13.12 26.02 -14.45
CA LYS A 4 11.82 25.79 -15.08
C LYS A 4 10.98 24.84 -14.24
N ILE A 5 9.66 24.94 -14.38
CA ILE A 5 8.72 23.96 -13.84
C ILE A 5 9.14 22.56 -14.30
N GLU A 6 9.05 21.57 -13.42
CA GLU A 6 9.54 20.19 -13.58
C GLU A 6 11.06 19.97 -13.48
N ASP A 7 11.90 21.03 -13.41
CA ASP A 7 13.34 20.82 -13.21
C ASP A 7 13.59 20.02 -11.92
N ARG A 8 14.59 19.13 -11.98
CA ARG A 8 15.04 18.33 -10.85
C ARG A 8 16.26 18.97 -10.23
N VAL A 9 16.18 19.28 -8.95
CA VAL A 9 17.20 20.06 -8.24
C VAL A 9 17.58 19.42 -6.91
N VAL A 10 18.74 19.76 -6.39
CA VAL A 10 19.11 19.51 -4.99
C VAL A 10 19.54 20.83 -4.35
N HIS A 11 19.38 20.93 -3.03
CA HIS A 11 19.80 22.11 -2.28
C HIS A 11 21.25 21.94 -1.82
N LYS A 12 22.14 22.84 -2.23
CA LYS A 12 23.60 22.77 -1.99
C LYS A 12 23.96 22.67 -0.52
N ASN A 13 23.25 23.41 0.34
CA ASN A 13 23.53 23.47 1.78
C ASN A 13 22.61 22.57 2.62
N LYS A 14 21.68 21.84 1.97
CA LYS A 14 20.66 21.02 2.63
C LYS A 14 20.50 19.67 1.92
N PRO A 15 21.57 18.87 1.83
CA PRO A 15 21.51 17.57 1.16
C PRO A 15 20.48 16.63 1.78
N GLU A 16 20.15 16.80 3.07
CA GLU A 16 19.13 16.03 3.78
C GLU A 16 17.72 16.18 3.19
N TRP A 17 17.43 17.29 2.48
CA TRP A 17 16.14 17.49 1.80
C TRP A 17 15.93 16.56 0.61
N GLY A 18 17.02 15.98 0.07
CA GLY A 18 16.98 15.09 -1.08
C GLY A 18 16.73 15.81 -2.40
N VAL A 19 16.30 15.05 -3.41
CA VAL A 19 15.91 15.61 -4.71
C VAL A 19 14.60 16.38 -4.61
N GLY A 20 14.55 17.49 -5.31
CA GLY A 20 13.37 18.34 -5.43
C GLY A 20 12.87 18.46 -6.86
N LYS A 21 11.59 18.75 -6.98
CA LYS A 21 10.90 19.11 -8.23
C LYS A 21 10.49 20.57 -8.15
N VAL A 22 10.93 21.37 -9.13
CA VAL A 22 10.51 22.77 -9.24
C VAL A 22 9.03 22.82 -9.60
N LEU A 23 8.25 23.50 -8.77
CA LEU A 23 6.80 23.68 -8.92
C LEU A 23 6.46 24.99 -9.63
N HIS A 24 7.19 26.04 -9.28
CA HIS A 24 7.04 27.38 -9.84
C HIS A 24 8.39 28.10 -9.78
N ALA A 25 8.66 28.96 -10.76
CA ALA A 25 9.90 29.73 -10.82
C ALA A 25 9.64 31.10 -11.45
N ASN A 26 10.11 32.15 -10.79
CA ASN A 26 10.16 33.49 -11.34
C ASN A 26 11.56 34.11 -11.14
N SER A 27 11.72 35.41 -11.45
CA SER A 27 13.02 36.09 -11.37
C SER A 27 13.54 36.30 -9.95
N GLN A 28 12.69 36.18 -8.91
CA GLN A 28 13.03 36.47 -7.52
C GLN A 28 13.05 35.19 -6.65
N GLU A 29 12.15 34.25 -6.91
CA GLU A 29 11.91 33.07 -6.08
C GLU A 29 11.63 31.82 -6.91
N VAL A 30 11.91 30.66 -6.30
CA VAL A 30 11.56 29.35 -6.83
C VAL A 30 10.91 28.52 -5.73
N ASP A 31 9.78 27.92 -6.07
CA ASP A 31 9.12 26.92 -5.24
C ASP A 31 9.57 25.53 -5.66
N VAL A 32 10.06 24.77 -4.69
CA VAL A 32 10.53 23.39 -4.91
C VAL A 32 9.85 22.49 -3.90
N PHE A 33 9.33 21.34 -4.35
CA PHE A 33 8.96 20.25 -3.48
C PHE A 33 10.14 19.30 -3.33
N PHE A 34 10.71 19.18 -2.13
CA PHE A 34 11.79 18.27 -1.80
C PHE A 34 11.27 17.01 -1.12
N VAL A 35 11.76 15.83 -1.54
CA VAL A 35 11.23 14.53 -1.09
C VAL A 35 11.27 14.32 0.43
N ASN A 36 12.19 14.96 1.15
CA ASN A 36 12.30 14.84 2.62
C ASN A 36 11.99 16.14 3.38
N ALA A 37 11.56 17.20 2.69
CA ALA A 37 11.33 18.50 3.34
C ALA A 37 10.05 19.22 2.90
N GLY A 38 9.31 18.61 1.96
CA GLY A 38 8.09 19.17 1.39
C GLY A 38 8.37 20.41 0.57
N ARG A 39 7.36 21.28 0.44
CA ARG A 39 7.47 22.53 -0.31
C ARG A 39 8.34 23.54 0.42
N LYS A 40 9.26 24.16 -0.31
CA LYS A 40 10.10 25.28 0.12
C LYS A 40 10.09 26.37 -0.95
N THR A 41 9.91 27.61 -0.50
CA THR A 41 10.10 28.81 -1.33
C THR A 41 11.49 29.35 -1.04
N LEU A 42 12.30 29.48 -2.10
CA LEU A 42 13.69 29.89 -2.00
C LEU A 42 13.91 31.19 -2.76
N SER A 43 14.37 32.21 -2.04
CA SER A 43 14.91 33.43 -2.65
C SER A 43 16.35 33.18 -3.11
N GLN A 44 16.78 33.84 -4.19
CA GLN A 44 18.13 33.68 -4.77
C GLN A 44 18.49 32.22 -5.15
N PRO A 45 17.63 31.55 -5.94
CA PRO A 45 17.72 30.10 -6.19
C PRO A 45 19.02 29.68 -6.88
N ALA A 46 19.68 30.55 -7.65
CA ALA A 46 20.96 30.23 -8.31
C ALA A 46 22.10 29.97 -7.30
N ALA A 47 22.05 30.61 -6.12
CA ALA A 47 23.03 30.41 -5.06
C ALA A 47 22.77 29.12 -4.28
N LEU A 48 21.51 28.70 -4.15
CA LEU A 48 21.07 27.61 -3.26
C LEU A 48 20.86 26.27 -3.97
N LEU A 49 20.51 26.28 -5.25
CA LEU A 49 20.15 25.09 -6.01
C LEU A 49 21.21 24.72 -7.04
N GLU A 50 21.30 23.42 -7.30
CA GLU A 50 21.99 22.83 -8.45
C GLU A 50 21.11 21.75 -9.08
N ALA A 51 21.41 21.41 -10.33
CA ALA A 51 20.67 20.37 -11.03
C ALA A 51 20.91 19.02 -10.35
N ALA A 52 19.85 18.26 -10.11
CA ALA A 52 19.97 16.94 -9.55
C ALA A 52 20.74 16.02 -10.52
N PRO A 53 21.56 15.08 -10.03
CA PRO A 53 22.16 14.03 -10.85
C PRO A 53 21.10 13.21 -11.59
N ALA A 54 21.41 12.74 -12.81
CA ALA A 54 20.49 11.98 -13.65
C ALA A 54 19.81 10.77 -12.96
N PRO A 55 20.51 9.97 -12.11
CA PRO A 55 19.87 8.87 -11.39
C PRO A 55 18.71 9.30 -10.47
N MET A 56 18.67 10.57 -10.03
CA MET A 56 17.64 11.09 -9.12
C MET A 56 16.42 11.66 -9.86
N HIS A 57 16.46 11.77 -11.20
CA HIS A 57 15.39 12.41 -11.96
C HIS A 57 14.08 11.61 -11.93
N ALA A 58 14.19 10.28 -11.91
CA ALA A 58 13.08 9.33 -11.90
C ALA A 58 12.66 8.92 -10.48
N HIS A 59 12.83 9.78 -9.48
CA HIS A 59 12.44 9.47 -8.11
C HIS A 59 10.93 9.10 -8.04
N PRO A 60 10.55 7.92 -7.50
CA PRO A 60 9.18 7.43 -7.54
C PRO A 60 8.13 8.41 -7.01
N LEU A 61 8.40 9.04 -5.86
CA LEU A 61 7.52 10.07 -5.30
C LEU A 61 7.31 11.27 -6.25
N LEU A 62 8.37 11.79 -6.89
CA LEU A 62 8.24 12.96 -7.76
C LEU A 62 7.48 12.65 -9.05
N LEU A 63 7.53 11.40 -9.52
CA LEU A 63 6.74 10.90 -10.65
C LEU A 63 5.26 10.71 -10.29
N ASN A 64 4.95 10.51 -9.00
CA ASN A 64 3.60 10.26 -8.49
C ASN A 64 3.18 11.33 -7.47
N LEU A 65 3.71 12.55 -7.56
CA LEU A 65 3.45 13.61 -6.58
C LEU A 65 1.99 14.07 -6.68
N ALA A 66 1.27 14.07 -5.56
CA ALA A 66 -0.11 14.53 -5.50
C ALA A 66 -0.23 16.02 -5.86
N SER A 67 -1.21 16.37 -6.68
CA SER A 67 -1.49 17.76 -7.07
C SER A 67 -1.75 18.67 -5.87
N ALA A 68 -2.33 18.12 -4.79
CA ALA A 68 -2.52 18.84 -3.53
C ALA A 68 -1.19 19.39 -2.98
N MET A 69 -0.08 18.65 -3.12
CA MET A 69 1.25 19.08 -2.66
C MET A 69 1.78 20.29 -3.44
N LEU A 70 1.21 20.62 -4.60
CA LEU A 70 1.56 21.81 -5.37
C LEU A 70 1.07 23.10 -4.70
N HIS A 71 0.01 23.01 -3.90
CA HIS A 71 -0.67 24.16 -3.32
C HIS A 71 -0.59 24.17 -1.78
N ASP A 72 -0.78 23.01 -1.16
CA ASP A 72 -0.80 22.82 0.30
C ASP A 72 -0.01 21.55 0.70
N SER A 73 1.11 21.75 1.38
CA SER A 73 1.93 20.68 1.95
C SER A 73 1.83 20.61 3.47
N SER A 74 0.80 21.20 4.09
CA SER A 74 0.63 21.23 5.55
C SER A 74 0.45 19.84 6.17
N ARG A 75 -0.08 18.89 5.38
CA ARG A 75 -0.28 17.50 5.81
C ARG A 75 0.81 16.55 5.33
N PHE A 76 1.84 17.07 4.66
CA PHE A 76 3.01 16.29 4.29
C PHE A 76 3.82 15.98 5.55
N LEU A 77 4.10 14.69 5.73
CA LEU A 77 4.97 14.16 6.76
C LEU A 77 6.17 13.53 6.05
N PRO A 78 7.36 14.15 6.14
CA PRO A 78 8.58 13.53 5.65
C PRO A 78 8.72 12.10 6.15
N LEU A 79 9.25 11.21 5.31
CA LEU A 79 9.49 9.82 5.70
C LEU A 79 10.26 9.68 7.02
N PRO A 80 11.30 10.49 7.34
CA PRO A 80 11.93 10.48 8.65
C PRO A 80 10.96 10.65 9.84
N ASP A 81 9.95 11.48 9.69
CA ASP A 81 8.95 11.72 10.75
C ASP A 81 7.99 10.52 10.86
N CYS A 82 7.57 9.94 9.73
CA CYS A 82 6.83 8.68 9.71
C CYS A 82 7.59 7.55 10.42
N ILE A 83 8.90 7.46 10.18
CA ILE A 83 9.77 6.48 10.86
C ILE A 83 9.82 6.74 12.36
N GLN A 84 9.89 8.00 12.80
CA GLN A 84 9.83 8.31 14.22
C GLN A 84 8.52 7.87 14.86
N TYR A 85 7.37 7.99 14.18
CA TYR A 85 6.11 7.44 14.69
C TYR A 85 6.18 5.92 14.85
N PHE A 86 6.66 5.21 13.82
CA PHE A 86 6.83 3.76 13.89
C PHE A 86 7.78 3.34 15.02
N LEU A 87 8.93 3.99 15.17
CA LEU A 87 9.92 3.67 16.21
C LEU A 87 9.49 4.04 17.63
N LYS A 88 8.53 4.96 17.80
CA LYS A 88 7.92 5.21 19.12
C LYS A 88 7.09 4.02 19.60
N LEU A 89 6.43 3.32 18.67
CA LEU A 89 5.68 2.10 18.97
C LEU A 89 6.60 0.88 19.08
N PHE A 90 7.60 0.80 18.20
CA PHE A 90 8.54 -0.31 18.10
C PHE A 90 9.98 0.19 18.06
N PRO A 91 10.62 0.43 19.22
CA PRO A 91 11.97 1.00 19.30
C PRO A 91 13.05 0.25 18.53
N GLN A 92 12.90 -1.07 18.36
CA GLN A 92 13.80 -1.91 17.54
C GLN A 92 13.29 -2.14 16.11
N GLY A 93 12.31 -1.35 15.66
CA GLY A 93 11.72 -1.43 14.33
C GLY A 93 11.03 -2.77 14.08
N PHE A 94 11.27 -3.36 12.90
CA PHE A 94 10.68 -4.65 12.52
C PHE A 94 11.24 -5.85 13.30
N ASP A 95 12.27 -5.65 14.11
CA ASP A 95 12.84 -6.67 15.01
C ASP A 95 12.35 -6.52 16.45
N ASP A 96 11.47 -5.55 16.72
CA ASP A 96 10.95 -5.33 18.07
C ASP A 96 10.16 -6.55 18.58
N PRO A 97 10.44 -7.06 19.79
CA PRO A 97 9.72 -8.20 20.35
C PRO A 97 8.20 -7.97 20.43
N THR A 98 7.77 -6.72 20.63
CA THR A 98 6.34 -6.36 20.65
C THR A 98 5.75 -6.48 19.26
N TYR A 99 6.44 -5.97 18.23
CA TYR A 99 6.04 -6.07 16.83
C TYR A 99 5.88 -7.54 16.37
N LEU A 100 6.78 -8.39 16.84
CA LEU A 100 6.84 -9.83 16.54
C LEU A 100 5.96 -10.69 17.46
N SER A 101 5.25 -10.09 18.42
CA SER A 101 4.42 -10.83 19.37
C SER A 101 3.36 -11.68 18.65
N PRO A 102 3.14 -12.94 19.07
CA PRO A 102 2.22 -13.87 18.41
C PRO A 102 0.74 -13.54 18.57
N GLY A 103 0.39 -12.63 19.49
CA GLY A 103 -0.98 -12.22 19.75
C GLY A 103 -1.46 -11.08 18.84
N LEU A 104 -2.79 -10.95 18.74
CA LEU A 104 -3.43 -9.73 18.20
C LEU A 104 -3.28 -8.53 19.15
N ASP A 105 -2.91 -8.79 20.40
CA ASP A 105 -2.68 -7.79 21.44
C ASP A 105 -1.23 -7.28 21.36
N GLY A 106 -1.03 -6.25 20.54
CA GLY A 106 0.22 -5.50 20.45
C GLY A 106 1.20 -5.92 19.34
N GLY A 107 1.04 -7.12 18.75
CA GLY A 107 1.83 -7.59 17.62
C GLY A 107 1.21 -7.25 16.27
N GLU A 108 2.04 -6.87 15.29
CA GLU A 108 1.58 -6.52 13.95
C GLU A 108 1.93 -7.56 12.89
N ARG A 109 2.96 -8.37 13.09
CA ARG A 109 3.47 -9.28 12.05
C ARG A 109 2.97 -10.72 12.19
N GLN A 110 3.10 -11.31 13.37
CA GLN A 110 3.09 -12.77 13.50
C GLN A 110 1.74 -13.39 13.09
N TYR A 111 0.61 -12.79 13.45
CA TYR A 111 -0.70 -13.32 13.06
C TYR A 111 -0.94 -13.23 11.54
N LYS A 112 -0.45 -12.18 10.86
CA LYS A 112 -0.52 -12.03 9.40
C LYS A 112 0.35 -13.08 8.72
N LEU A 113 1.55 -13.33 9.26
CA LEU A 113 2.44 -14.37 8.76
C LEU A 113 1.84 -15.78 8.91
N VAL A 114 1.26 -16.10 10.07
CA VAL A 114 0.57 -17.38 10.30
C VAL A 114 -0.60 -17.55 9.31
N ALA A 115 -1.38 -16.49 9.05
CA ALA A 115 -2.45 -16.53 8.07
C ALA A 115 -1.93 -16.69 6.62
N SER A 116 -0.80 -16.07 6.28
CA SER A 116 -0.12 -16.23 4.98
C SER A 116 0.39 -17.65 4.77
N THR A 117 0.96 -18.29 5.79
CA THR A 117 1.34 -19.70 5.72
C THR A 117 0.10 -20.58 5.57
N TYR A 118 -0.93 -20.33 6.38
CA TYR A 118 -2.17 -21.11 6.36
C TYR A 118 -2.88 -21.06 5.00
N VAL A 119 -2.98 -19.88 4.35
CA VAL A 119 -3.64 -19.77 3.04
C VAL A 119 -2.93 -20.62 1.98
N LYS A 120 -1.60 -20.67 2.00
CA LYS A 120 -0.78 -21.46 1.07
C LYS A 120 -0.97 -22.96 1.30
N GLU A 121 -1.09 -23.38 2.56
CA GLU A 121 -1.30 -24.78 2.94
C GLU A 121 -2.69 -25.29 2.56
N VAL A 122 -3.74 -24.52 2.84
CA VAL A 122 -5.12 -25.01 2.67
C VAL A 122 -5.72 -24.67 1.31
N LEU A 123 -5.18 -23.67 0.61
CA LEU A 123 -5.75 -23.17 -0.63
C LEU A 123 -4.69 -22.59 -1.57
N GLY A 124 -3.53 -23.27 -1.66
CA GLY A 124 -2.53 -23.02 -2.70
C GLY A 124 -3.03 -23.43 -4.09
N GLU A 125 -2.28 -23.07 -5.13
CA GLU A 125 -2.72 -23.20 -6.54
C GLU A 125 -3.15 -24.63 -6.91
N SER A 126 -2.35 -25.64 -6.58
CA SER A 126 -2.62 -27.04 -6.93
C SER A 126 -3.90 -27.57 -6.29
N GLU A 127 -4.09 -27.29 -5.00
CA GLU A 127 -5.26 -27.68 -4.24
C GLU A 127 -6.51 -26.94 -4.73
N TRP A 128 -6.38 -25.65 -5.04
CA TRP A 128 -7.48 -24.87 -5.61
C TRP A 128 -7.92 -25.43 -6.97
N ARG A 129 -6.97 -25.72 -7.87
CA ARG A 129 -7.26 -26.34 -9.18
C ARG A 129 -7.96 -27.69 -9.01
N SER A 130 -7.45 -28.55 -8.13
CA SER A 130 -8.05 -29.86 -7.83
C SER A 130 -9.51 -29.75 -7.39
N LEU A 131 -9.81 -28.82 -6.47
CA LEU A 131 -11.19 -28.57 -6.04
C LEU A 131 -12.07 -28.01 -7.15
N ALA A 132 -11.57 -27.08 -7.95
CA ALA A 132 -12.30 -26.47 -9.06
C ALA A 132 -12.63 -27.50 -10.16
N ASP A 133 -11.67 -28.33 -10.54
CA ASP A 133 -11.84 -29.40 -11.53
C ASP A 133 -12.86 -30.45 -11.07
N ALA A 134 -12.92 -30.72 -9.76
CA ALA A 134 -13.93 -31.58 -9.14
C ALA A 134 -15.30 -30.89 -8.96
N GLY A 135 -15.43 -29.61 -9.32
CA GLY A 135 -16.66 -28.82 -9.14
C GLY A 135 -16.94 -28.41 -7.68
N ASN A 136 -15.99 -28.59 -6.77
CA ASN A 136 -16.12 -28.36 -5.32
C ASN A 136 -15.97 -26.87 -4.93
N HIS A 137 -16.65 -25.97 -5.63
CA HIS A 137 -16.61 -24.52 -5.38
C HIS A 137 -17.09 -24.15 -3.97
N ALA A 138 -18.04 -24.92 -3.41
CA ALA A 138 -18.50 -24.73 -2.04
C ALA A 138 -17.38 -24.93 -1.00
N GLU A 139 -16.49 -25.92 -1.22
CA GLU A 139 -15.36 -26.18 -0.33
C GLU A 139 -14.30 -25.07 -0.45
N ILE A 140 -14.04 -24.56 -1.66
CA ILE A 140 -13.17 -23.40 -1.87
C ILE A 140 -13.69 -22.21 -1.04
N CYS A 141 -14.99 -21.89 -1.17
CA CYS A 141 -15.59 -20.79 -0.42
C CYS A 141 -15.58 -21.03 1.09
N LEU A 142 -15.76 -22.27 1.56
CA LEU A 142 -15.61 -22.62 2.97
C LEU A 142 -14.17 -22.36 3.46
N ARG A 143 -13.16 -22.72 2.68
CA ARG A 143 -11.75 -22.47 3.01
C ARG A 143 -11.44 -20.98 3.02
N LEU A 144 -11.95 -20.19 2.07
CA LEU A 144 -11.84 -18.73 2.08
C LEU A 144 -12.39 -18.13 3.39
N ALA A 145 -13.57 -18.56 3.84
CA ALA A 145 -14.13 -18.12 5.13
C ALA A 145 -13.25 -18.50 6.33
N ARG A 146 -12.65 -19.70 6.32
CA ARG A 146 -11.72 -20.16 7.38
C ARG A 146 -10.43 -19.36 7.40
N ILE A 147 -9.89 -19.01 6.23
CA ILE A 147 -8.70 -18.17 6.08
C ILE A 147 -8.98 -16.78 6.65
N GLU A 148 -10.08 -16.14 6.23
CA GLU A 148 -10.50 -14.83 6.72
C GLU A 148 -10.59 -14.78 8.25
N SER A 149 -11.12 -15.85 8.84
CA SER A 149 -11.29 -16.00 10.29
C SER A 149 -9.97 -16.08 11.07
N LYS A 150 -8.81 -16.20 10.41
CA LYS A 150 -7.48 -16.22 11.07
C LYS A 150 -6.97 -14.83 11.45
N THR A 151 -7.63 -13.76 11.02
CA THR A 151 -7.16 -12.38 11.21
C THR A 151 -8.27 -11.43 11.66
N ASN A 152 -7.89 -10.26 12.17
CA ASN A 152 -8.79 -9.15 12.50
C ASN A 152 -8.79 -8.03 11.43
N LEU A 153 -8.28 -8.30 10.22
CA LEU A 153 -8.08 -7.26 9.19
C LEU A 153 -9.41 -6.72 8.64
N LEU A 154 -10.40 -7.58 8.41
CA LEU A 154 -11.74 -7.18 7.97
C LEU A 154 -12.59 -6.70 9.15
N HIS A 155 -13.33 -5.62 8.95
CA HIS A 155 -14.27 -5.14 9.94
C HIS A 155 -15.42 -6.13 10.14
N SER A 156 -15.98 -6.24 11.35
CA SER A 156 -17.03 -7.22 11.70
C SER A 156 -18.23 -7.20 10.74
N PHE A 157 -18.74 -6.02 10.38
CA PHE A 157 -19.82 -5.88 9.39
C PHE A 157 -19.45 -6.36 7.97
N GLU A 158 -18.18 -6.17 7.55
CA GLU A 158 -17.68 -6.69 6.27
C GLU A 158 -17.63 -8.22 6.31
N LYS A 159 -17.16 -8.80 7.43
CA LYS A 159 -17.12 -10.26 7.62
C LYS A 159 -18.49 -10.90 7.48
N ILE A 160 -19.53 -10.30 8.08
CA ILE A 160 -20.91 -10.81 8.00
C ILE A 160 -21.37 -10.91 6.54
N LYS A 161 -21.21 -9.83 5.76
CA LYS A 161 -21.62 -9.80 4.35
C LYS A 161 -20.77 -10.76 3.51
N TRP A 162 -19.46 -10.79 3.75
CA TRP A 162 -18.55 -11.67 3.05
C TRP A 162 -18.85 -13.16 3.29
N HIS A 163 -19.07 -13.56 4.54
CA HIS A 163 -19.42 -14.95 4.87
C HIS A 163 -20.79 -15.34 4.33
N ALA A 164 -21.74 -14.40 4.23
CA ALA A 164 -23.02 -14.65 3.58
C ALA A 164 -22.84 -14.92 2.09
N ALA A 165 -22.03 -14.12 1.39
CA ALA A 165 -21.72 -14.32 -0.02
C ALA A 165 -21.03 -15.67 -0.29
N LEU A 166 -20.07 -16.07 0.56
CA LEU A 166 -19.38 -17.37 0.45
C LEU A 166 -20.31 -18.58 0.65
N LYS A 167 -21.45 -18.41 1.33
CA LYS A 167 -22.46 -19.46 1.55
C LYS A 167 -23.52 -19.50 0.45
N ASP A 168 -23.61 -18.48 -0.40
CA ASP A 168 -24.60 -18.44 -1.48
C ASP A 168 -24.13 -19.29 -2.67
N ALA A 169 -24.80 -20.43 -2.87
CA ALA A 169 -24.49 -21.37 -3.95
C ALA A 169 -24.48 -20.72 -5.36
N ARG A 170 -25.23 -19.64 -5.56
CA ARG A 170 -25.27 -18.91 -6.85
C ARG A 170 -23.98 -18.14 -7.12
N LEU A 171 -23.27 -17.73 -6.06
CA LEU A 171 -22.05 -16.92 -6.14
C LEU A 171 -20.77 -17.76 -6.08
N GLN A 172 -20.82 -18.94 -5.45
CA GLN A 172 -19.63 -19.74 -5.13
C GLN A 172 -18.71 -20.00 -6.32
N LYS A 173 -19.26 -20.42 -7.47
CA LYS A 173 -18.44 -20.65 -8.67
C LYS A 173 -17.79 -19.35 -9.15
N GLY A 174 -18.57 -18.29 -9.31
CA GLY A 174 -18.06 -16.99 -9.79
C GLY A 174 -16.99 -16.40 -8.88
N LEU A 175 -17.18 -16.48 -7.56
CA LEU A 175 -16.19 -16.04 -6.58
C LEU A 175 -14.92 -16.92 -6.63
N ALA A 176 -15.07 -18.25 -6.64
CA ALA A 176 -13.93 -19.17 -6.69
C ALA A 176 -13.07 -18.96 -7.94
N ASP A 177 -13.69 -18.82 -9.11
CA ASP A 177 -12.99 -18.60 -10.38
C ASP A 177 -12.32 -17.22 -10.42
N ALA A 178 -13.02 -16.18 -9.94
CA ALA A 178 -12.49 -14.83 -9.98
C ALA A 178 -11.28 -14.63 -9.05
N PHE A 179 -11.33 -15.18 -7.83
CA PHE A 179 -10.17 -15.19 -6.95
C PHE A 179 -9.03 -16.04 -7.51
N PHE A 180 -9.33 -17.20 -8.11
CA PHE A 180 -8.30 -18.01 -8.75
C PHE A 180 -7.57 -17.22 -9.84
N ASN A 181 -8.32 -16.55 -10.72
CA ASN A 181 -7.74 -15.74 -11.80
C ASN A 181 -6.92 -14.56 -11.28
N ASP A 182 -7.38 -13.86 -10.24
CA ASP A 182 -6.59 -12.76 -9.65
C ASP A 182 -5.31 -13.27 -8.97
N LEU A 183 -5.35 -14.43 -8.30
CA LEU A 183 -4.23 -14.94 -7.51
C LEU A 183 -3.21 -15.73 -8.34
N PHE A 184 -3.65 -16.52 -9.31
CA PHE A 184 -2.82 -17.50 -10.03
C PHE A 184 -2.96 -17.42 -11.56
N GLY A 185 -3.80 -16.52 -12.08
CA GLY A 185 -3.98 -16.34 -13.51
C GLY A 185 -2.67 -15.92 -14.20
N THR A 186 -2.48 -16.39 -15.43
CA THR A 186 -1.33 -16.04 -16.27
C THR A 186 -1.58 -14.81 -17.15
N ASP A 187 -2.83 -14.36 -17.22
CA ASP A 187 -3.21 -13.11 -17.88
C ASP A 187 -2.69 -11.89 -17.09
N SER A 188 -2.88 -10.68 -17.65
CA SER A 188 -2.48 -9.46 -16.94
C SER A 188 -3.21 -9.31 -15.59
N ARG A 189 -2.48 -8.86 -14.56
CA ARG A 189 -3.04 -8.53 -13.22
C ARG A 189 -4.23 -7.57 -13.31
N MET A 190 -4.23 -6.66 -14.27
CA MET A 190 -5.35 -5.73 -14.52
C MET A 190 -6.63 -6.47 -14.91
N ALA A 191 -6.54 -7.42 -15.84
CA ALA A 191 -7.68 -8.21 -16.28
C ALA A 191 -8.19 -9.14 -15.16
N GLY A 192 -7.28 -9.81 -14.45
CA GLY A 192 -7.63 -10.64 -13.29
C GLY A 192 -8.35 -9.84 -12.20
N PHE A 193 -7.86 -8.65 -11.87
CA PHE A 193 -8.49 -7.78 -10.88
C PHE A 193 -9.85 -7.24 -11.34
N ALA A 194 -10.03 -6.92 -12.63
CA ALA A 194 -11.32 -6.50 -13.17
C ALA A 194 -12.39 -7.61 -13.01
N ILE A 195 -12.03 -8.87 -13.32
CA ILE A 195 -12.90 -10.03 -13.12
C ILE A 195 -13.26 -10.19 -11.63
N LEU A 196 -12.30 -10.01 -10.73
CA LEU A 196 -12.54 -10.04 -9.29
C LEU A 196 -13.48 -8.91 -8.84
N ALA A 197 -13.27 -7.68 -9.33
CA ALA A 197 -14.13 -6.55 -9.00
C ALA A 197 -15.58 -6.79 -9.43
N ASP A 198 -15.79 -7.34 -10.63
CA ASP A 198 -17.13 -7.68 -11.14
C ASP A 198 -17.80 -8.77 -10.29
N ALA A 199 -17.06 -9.83 -9.94
CA ALA A 199 -17.58 -10.92 -9.10
C ALA A 199 -17.96 -10.43 -7.69
N LEU A 200 -17.16 -9.54 -7.10
CA LEU A 200 -17.48 -8.90 -5.82
C LEU A 200 -18.63 -7.90 -5.93
N GLY A 201 -18.80 -7.26 -7.09
CA GLY A 201 -19.93 -6.38 -7.39
C GLY A 201 -21.27 -7.11 -7.46
N ALA A 202 -21.26 -8.37 -7.92
CA ALA A 202 -22.44 -9.25 -7.91
C ALA A 202 -22.83 -9.73 -6.50
N ALA A 203 -21.90 -9.67 -5.53
CA ALA A 203 -22.12 -10.06 -4.15
C ALA A 203 -22.48 -8.85 -3.28
N GLU A 204 -23.70 -8.82 -2.73
CA GLU A 204 -24.21 -7.68 -1.98
C GLU A 204 -23.27 -7.25 -0.83
N GLY A 205 -22.80 -6.00 -0.88
CA GLY A 205 -21.95 -5.42 0.15
C GLY A 205 -20.49 -5.91 0.15
N CYS A 206 -20.06 -6.71 -0.83
CA CYS A 206 -18.72 -7.31 -0.88
C CYS A 206 -17.72 -6.56 -1.77
N SER A 207 -18.18 -5.61 -2.60
CA SER A 207 -17.30 -4.71 -3.38
C SER A 207 -16.56 -3.72 -2.46
N LYS A 208 -15.53 -4.21 -1.76
CA LYS A 208 -14.72 -3.49 -0.78
C LYS A 208 -13.23 -3.73 -1.02
N TRP A 209 -12.42 -2.67 -0.89
CA TRP A 209 -10.96 -2.74 -1.03
C TRP A 209 -10.32 -3.75 -0.07
N THR A 210 -10.83 -3.82 1.16
CA THR A 210 -10.41 -4.77 2.19
C THR A 210 -10.60 -6.21 1.70
N ILE A 211 -11.79 -6.58 1.22
CA ILE A 211 -12.07 -7.93 0.70
C ILE A 211 -11.24 -8.23 -0.56
N ALA A 212 -11.20 -7.28 -1.51
CA ALA A 212 -10.54 -7.47 -2.80
C ALA A 212 -9.02 -7.67 -2.68
N THR A 213 -8.38 -7.07 -1.67
CA THR A 213 -6.92 -7.16 -1.48
C THR A 213 -6.48 -8.16 -0.42
N TYR A 214 -7.41 -8.68 0.38
CA TYR A 214 -7.12 -9.56 1.52
C TYR A 214 -6.36 -10.84 1.13
N TYR A 215 -6.92 -11.62 0.21
CA TYR A 215 -6.33 -12.92 -0.15
C TYR A 215 -5.05 -12.75 -0.95
N GLY A 216 -4.97 -11.73 -1.80
CA GLY A 216 -3.75 -11.37 -2.51
C GLY A 216 -2.61 -11.04 -1.55
N PHE A 217 -2.88 -10.20 -0.55
CA PHE A 217 -1.92 -9.84 0.49
C PHE A 217 -1.39 -11.05 1.27
N LEU A 218 -2.25 -12.01 1.62
CA LEU A 218 -1.82 -13.21 2.33
C LEU A 218 -1.11 -14.23 1.44
N MET A 219 -1.56 -14.41 0.21
CA MET A 219 -0.98 -15.40 -0.72
C MET A 219 0.37 -14.94 -1.25
N HIS A 220 0.51 -13.65 -1.56
CA HIS A 220 1.64 -13.05 -2.26
C HIS A 220 2.20 -11.84 -1.50
N PRO A 221 2.61 -11.99 -0.21
CA PRO A 221 3.07 -10.87 0.61
C PRO A 221 4.36 -10.23 0.07
N GLU A 222 5.09 -10.89 -0.82
CA GLU A 222 6.26 -10.33 -1.49
C GLU A 222 5.91 -9.20 -2.49
N SER A 223 4.66 -9.09 -2.93
CA SER A 223 4.28 -8.16 -3.99
C SER A 223 2.91 -7.48 -3.83
N ARG A 224 2.02 -8.00 -2.97
CA ARG A 224 0.65 -7.49 -2.81
C ARG A 224 0.45 -6.84 -1.46
N ILE A 225 -0.28 -5.72 -1.45
CA ILE A 225 -0.59 -4.93 -0.24
C ILE A 225 -2.06 -5.07 0.14
N PHE A 226 -2.37 -5.10 1.44
CA PHE A 226 -3.75 -4.98 1.93
C PHE A 226 -4.16 -3.51 2.05
N ILE A 227 -5.25 -3.13 1.38
CA ILE A 227 -5.76 -1.76 1.36
C ILE A 227 -6.85 -1.60 2.40
N LYS A 228 -6.52 -0.89 3.48
CA LYS A 228 -7.50 -0.31 4.41
C LYS A 228 -7.71 1.16 4.04
N PRO A 229 -8.89 1.56 3.50
CA PRO A 229 -9.06 2.84 2.82
C PRO A 229 -8.57 4.08 3.57
N GLU A 230 -9.01 4.30 4.81
CA GLU A 230 -8.67 5.52 5.55
C GLU A 230 -7.18 5.62 5.85
N VAL A 231 -6.58 4.52 6.31
CA VAL A 231 -5.15 4.45 6.62
C VAL A 231 -4.29 4.59 5.36
N THR A 232 -4.70 3.96 4.26
CA THR A 232 -3.96 4.03 2.98
C THR A 232 -4.01 5.44 2.40
N LYS A 233 -5.18 6.12 2.47
CA LYS A 233 -5.33 7.52 2.08
C LYS A 233 -4.50 8.44 2.97
N PHE A 234 -4.49 8.21 4.28
CA PHE A 234 -3.66 8.97 5.21
C PHE A 234 -2.18 8.84 4.86
N ALA A 235 -1.68 7.62 4.68
CA ALA A 235 -0.29 7.37 4.30
C ALA A 235 0.06 8.02 2.95
N ALA A 236 -0.82 7.92 1.95
CA ALA A 236 -0.61 8.60 0.67
C ALA A 236 -0.51 10.12 0.83
N GLN A 237 -1.39 10.73 1.62
CA GLN A 237 -1.34 12.16 1.91
C GLN A 237 -0.07 12.54 2.68
N ALA A 238 0.29 11.78 3.71
CA ALA A 238 1.48 11.97 4.52
C ALA A 238 2.74 11.94 3.64
N CYS A 239 2.86 10.96 2.75
CA CYS A 239 4.01 10.83 1.87
C CYS A 239 3.95 11.70 0.61
N GLY A 240 2.89 12.48 0.40
CA GLY A 240 2.69 13.31 -0.81
C GLY A 240 2.39 12.51 -2.09
N TRP A 241 1.93 11.27 -1.96
CA TRP A 241 1.68 10.35 -3.07
C TRP A 241 0.28 10.50 -3.65
N ASP A 242 0.16 10.57 -4.98
CA ASP A 242 -1.12 10.57 -5.69
C ASP A 242 -1.68 9.15 -5.82
N LEU A 243 -2.50 8.78 -4.84
CA LEU A 243 -3.17 7.48 -4.81
C LEU A 243 -4.25 7.35 -5.90
N GLN A 244 -4.79 8.46 -6.41
CA GLN A 244 -5.99 8.49 -7.26
C GLN A 244 -7.06 7.53 -6.75
N TYR A 245 -7.41 7.71 -5.47
CA TYR A 245 -8.31 6.82 -4.78
C TYR A 245 -9.74 6.97 -5.30
N ASP A 246 -10.35 5.85 -5.68
CA ASP A 246 -11.78 5.70 -5.87
C ASP A 246 -12.31 4.68 -4.86
N SER A 247 -13.54 4.89 -4.35
CA SER A 247 -14.19 3.91 -3.48
C SER A 247 -14.67 2.68 -4.25
N ALA A 248 -14.95 2.82 -5.55
CA ALA A 248 -15.18 1.71 -6.46
C ALA A 248 -13.85 1.00 -6.77
N LEU A 249 -13.89 -0.34 -6.79
CA LEU A 249 -12.74 -1.17 -7.12
C LEU A 249 -12.30 -0.89 -8.56
N ASN A 250 -11.02 -0.51 -8.74
CA ASN A 250 -10.46 -0.22 -10.06
C ASN A 250 -8.95 -0.47 -10.09
N TRP A 251 -8.41 -0.79 -11.26
CA TRP A 251 -6.98 -1.10 -11.39
C TRP A 251 -6.06 0.08 -11.02
N ASN A 252 -6.45 1.31 -11.34
CA ASN A 252 -5.60 2.47 -11.16
C ASN A 252 -5.29 2.74 -9.67
N THR A 253 -6.31 2.70 -8.80
CA THR A 253 -6.12 2.81 -7.35
C THR A 253 -5.27 1.65 -6.80
N LEU A 254 -5.54 0.40 -7.22
CA LEU A 254 -4.77 -0.77 -6.77
C LEU A 254 -3.29 -0.63 -7.12
N ALA A 255 -2.98 -0.40 -8.40
CA ALA A 255 -1.61 -0.33 -8.88
C ALA A 255 -0.85 0.85 -8.27
N ARG A 256 -1.52 1.95 -7.94
CA ARG A 256 -0.91 3.10 -7.25
C ARG A 256 -0.64 2.81 -5.79
N ALA A 257 -1.52 2.08 -5.11
CA ALA A 257 -1.30 1.62 -3.74
C ALA A 257 -0.12 0.65 -3.67
N GLU A 258 -0.04 -0.33 -4.57
CA GLU A 258 1.08 -1.27 -4.66
C GLU A 258 2.41 -0.54 -4.93
N ARG A 259 2.44 0.43 -5.87
CA ARG A 259 3.64 1.25 -6.13
C ARG A 259 4.06 2.11 -4.94
N MET A 260 3.10 2.68 -4.20
CA MET A 260 3.39 3.44 -2.98
C MET A 260 4.01 2.54 -1.91
N ALA A 261 3.42 1.36 -1.69
CA ALA A 261 3.92 0.39 -0.72
C ALA A 261 5.33 -0.08 -1.08
N GLN A 262 5.60 -0.35 -2.36
CA GLN A 262 6.94 -0.70 -2.85
C GLN A 262 7.93 0.46 -2.63
N HIS A 263 7.54 1.70 -2.94
CA HIS A 263 8.39 2.86 -2.70
C HIS A 263 8.77 3.00 -1.22
N LEU A 264 7.80 2.83 -0.31
CA LEU A 264 8.05 2.86 1.13
C LEU A 264 8.96 1.70 1.56
N PHE A 265 8.71 0.49 1.06
CA PHE A 265 9.56 -0.67 1.31
C PHE A 265 11.02 -0.39 0.94
N ASP A 266 11.26 0.11 -0.28
CA ASP A 266 12.60 0.40 -0.79
C ASP A 266 13.30 1.49 0.04
N GLU A 267 12.57 2.53 0.43
CA GLU A 267 13.13 3.61 1.24
C GLU A 267 13.45 3.17 2.67
N LEU A 268 12.59 2.37 3.30
CA LEU A 268 12.83 1.77 4.61
C LEU A 268 14.03 0.80 4.57
N GLN A 269 14.18 0.04 3.49
CA GLN A 269 15.36 -0.79 3.25
C GLN A 269 16.63 0.07 3.12
N ARG A 270 16.58 1.16 2.33
CA ARG A 270 17.71 2.06 2.05
C ARG A 270 18.29 2.69 3.32
N ILE A 271 17.45 2.99 4.30
CA ILE A 271 17.88 3.56 5.60
C ILE A 271 18.24 2.50 6.65
N GLY A 272 18.10 1.21 6.32
CA GLY A 272 18.53 0.10 7.17
C GLY A 272 17.49 -0.45 8.15
N LEU A 273 16.20 -0.10 8.02
CA LEU A 273 15.14 -0.71 8.85
C LEU A 273 14.81 -2.14 8.43
N LYS A 274 15.13 -2.54 7.19
CA LYS A 274 15.05 -3.93 6.69
C LYS A 274 13.65 -4.57 6.80
N PRO A 275 12.59 -3.98 6.20
CA PRO A 275 11.32 -4.69 6.05
C PRO A 275 11.50 -5.99 5.26
N ARG A 276 10.72 -7.01 5.56
CA ARG A 276 10.84 -8.35 4.96
C ARG A 276 9.96 -8.56 3.75
N ASP A 277 8.78 -7.95 3.75
CA ASP A 277 7.71 -8.12 2.75
C ASP A 277 6.66 -7.01 2.89
N MET A 278 5.56 -7.11 2.13
CA MET A 278 4.44 -6.17 2.21
C MET A 278 3.64 -6.29 3.52
N ILE A 279 3.84 -7.34 4.34
CA ILE A 279 3.28 -7.38 5.70
C ILE A 279 3.95 -6.30 6.54
N ASP A 280 5.27 -6.17 6.45
CA ASP A 280 6.01 -5.09 7.12
C ASP A 280 5.65 -3.71 6.54
N ALA A 281 5.54 -3.58 5.21
CA ALA A 281 5.14 -2.31 4.59
C ALA A 281 3.71 -1.88 4.99
N GLN A 282 2.76 -2.83 5.02
CA GLN A 282 1.39 -2.58 5.45
C GLN A 282 1.34 -2.17 6.93
N SER A 283 2.12 -2.84 7.78
CA SER A 283 2.16 -2.56 9.20
C SER A 283 2.79 -1.20 9.49
N PHE A 284 3.82 -0.81 8.73
CA PHE A 284 4.35 0.55 8.76
C PHE A 284 3.29 1.59 8.40
N ILE A 285 2.58 1.40 7.27
CA ILE A 285 1.47 2.26 6.84
C ILE A 285 0.38 2.37 7.92
N TRP A 286 0.08 1.27 8.61
CA TRP A 286 -0.86 1.24 9.72
C TRP A 286 -0.41 2.07 10.93
N CYS A 287 0.88 2.00 11.29
CA CYS A 287 1.48 2.65 12.45
C CYS A 287 1.65 4.16 12.31
N ILE A 288 1.77 4.68 11.09
CA ILE A 288 2.01 6.10 10.87
C ILE A 288 0.76 6.95 10.96
N ASP A 289 -0.44 6.35 10.92
CA ASP A 289 -1.70 7.05 11.21
C ASP A 289 -1.88 7.18 12.73
N PRO A 290 -1.84 8.39 13.30
CA PRO A 290 -2.01 8.60 14.74
C PRO A 290 -3.34 8.05 15.29
N LYS A 291 -4.36 7.90 14.45
CA LYS A 291 -5.67 7.36 14.86
C LYS A 291 -5.69 5.84 14.99
N SER A 292 -4.70 5.13 14.45
CA SER A 292 -4.63 3.67 14.53
C SER A 292 -4.23 3.16 15.92
N TYR A 293 -3.53 4.00 16.70
CA TYR A 293 -3.00 3.68 18.04
C TYR A 293 -3.44 4.68 19.13
N ALA A 294 -4.36 5.60 18.83
CA ALA A 294 -4.99 6.50 19.80
C ALA A 294 -6.25 5.87 20.41
#